data_AF-A0A1M7KWS6-F1
#
_entry.id   AF-A0A1M7KWS6-F1
#
_cell.length_a   1.000
_cell.length_b   1.000
_cell.length_c   1.000
_cell.angle_alpha   90.00
_cell.angle_beta   90.00
_cell.angle_gamma   90.00
#
_symmetry.space_group_name_H-M   'P 1'
#
loop_
_entity.id
_entity.type
_entity.pdbx_description
1 polymer ?
#
loop_
_entity_poly.entity_id
_entity_poly.type
_entity_poly.pdbx_seq_one_letter_code
_entity_poly.pdbx_strand_id
1 'polypeptide(L)'
;MRRHQAKEIVAKLRNVEGLVASGRRISECVREIGVTEVTYYRWRNRYGGLESDLAEYLTELESEITRLRRQVSDLTLEKLILVEATTEALNPELRATYVLRAKAAFGISERRACQALGQHRSTQRKIRARLSLEAPPATQCHSADVSSLSTNPPDRRPMPRDSTRRGAQDSAQASVPTPIQASARPPVQ
;
A
#
# COMPACT_ATOMS: atom_id res chain seq x y z
N MET A 1 -20.71 14.23 23.89
CA MET A 1 -19.43 13.82 24.52
C MET A 1 -18.30 14.09 23.54
N ARG A 2 -17.26 14.85 23.95
CA ARG A 2 -16.06 15.03 23.11
C ARG A 2 -15.25 13.73 23.12
N ARG A 3 -14.85 13.25 21.93
CA ARG A 3 -13.89 12.14 21.81
C ARG A 3 -12.50 12.72 22.02
N HIS A 4 -11.75 12.11 22.94
CA HIS A 4 -10.35 12.46 23.18
C HIS A 4 -9.46 11.39 22.54
N GLN A 5 -8.45 11.82 21.79
CA GLN A 5 -7.43 10.92 21.25
C GLN A 5 -6.46 10.49 22.37
N ALA A 6 -5.78 9.35 22.20
CA ALA A 6 -4.85 8.83 23.20
C ALA A 6 -3.79 9.88 23.62
N LYS A 7 -3.22 10.62 22.66
CA LYS A 7 -2.29 11.73 22.90
C LYS A 7 -2.89 12.81 23.81
N GLU A 8 -4.11 13.25 23.53
CA GLU A 8 -4.79 14.27 24.33
C GLU A 8 -5.08 13.78 25.76
N ILE A 9 -5.44 12.50 25.89
CA ILE A 9 -5.67 11.85 27.19
C ILE A 9 -4.37 11.82 28.01
N VAL A 10 -3.26 11.38 27.43
CA VAL A 10 -1.96 11.33 28.10
C VAL A 10 -1.50 12.72 28.52
N ALA A 11 -1.62 13.73 27.64
CA ALA A 11 -1.27 15.11 27.98
C ALA A 11 -2.07 15.65 29.17
N LYS A 12 -3.39 15.36 29.21
CA LYS A 12 -4.25 15.75 30.34
C LYS A 12 -3.90 15.02 31.63
N LEU A 13 -3.58 13.73 31.57
CA LEU A 13 -3.13 12.96 32.73
C LEU A 13 -1.84 13.55 33.31
N ARG A 14 -0.85 13.88 32.46
CA ARG A 14 0.41 14.52 32.88
C ARG A 14 0.19 15.89 33.51
N ASN A 15 -0.72 16.71 32.96
CA ASN A 15 -1.09 17.99 33.56
C ASN A 15 -1.65 17.82 34.97
N VAL A 16 -2.60 16.90 35.16
CA VAL A 16 -3.15 16.61 36.50
C VAL A 16 -2.07 16.07 37.45
N GLU A 17 -1.19 15.18 36.99
CA GLU A 17 -0.07 14.68 37.80
C GLU A 17 0.85 15.81 38.27
N GLY A 18 1.19 16.76 37.41
CA GLY A 18 2.00 17.93 37.77
C GLY A 18 1.30 18.86 38.78
N LEU A 19 0.00 19.14 38.59
CA LEU A 19 -0.78 19.94 39.53
C LEU A 19 -0.91 19.27 40.90
N VAL A 20 -1.10 17.95 40.94
CA VAL A 20 -1.15 17.19 42.20
C VAL A 20 0.21 17.18 42.89
N ALA A 21 1.32 17.09 42.14
CA ALA A 21 2.67 17.21 42.70
C ALA A 21 2.92 18.58 43.35
N SER A 22 2.25 19.64 42.90
CA SER A 22 2.26 20.97 43.54
C SER A 22 1.37 21.08 44.79
N GLY A 23 0.71 20.00 45.21
CA GLY A 23 -0.11 19.94 46.42
C GLY A 23 -1.60 20.23 46.21
N ARG A 24 -2.06 20.37 44.96
CA ARG A 24 -3.49 20.60 44.65
C ARG A 24 -4.30 19.30 44.74
N ARG A 25 -5.58 19.43 45.10
CA ARG A 25 -6.50 18.29 45.19
C ARG A 25 -6.88 17.79 43.79
N ILE A 26 -6.94 16.48 43.61
CA ILE A 26 -7.28 15.84 42.32
C ILE A 26 -8.63 16.35 41.78
N SER A 27 -9.62 16.53 42.65
CA SER A 27 -10.96 17.01 42.29
C SER A 27 -10.96 18.39 41.62
N GLU A 28 -10.08 19.28 42.05
CA GLU A 28 -9.90 20.61 41.47
C GLU A 28 -9.15 20.54 40.14
N CYS A 29 -8.06 19.77 40.09
CA CYS A 29 -7.25 19.59 38.88
C CYS A 29 -8.06 18.95 37.73
N VAL A 30 -8.90 17.96 38.05
CA VAL A 30 -9.73 17.25 37.06
C VAL A 30 -10.85 18.14 36.51
N ARG A 31 -11.41 19.03 37.34
CA ARG A 31 -12.36 20.06 36.87
C ARG A 31 -11.71 21.06 35.93
N GLU A 32 -10.47 21.45 36.20
CA GLU A 32 -9.71 22.40 35.37
C GLU A 32 -9.42 21.86 33.97
N ILE A 33 -9.08 20.57 33.84
CA ILE A 33 -8.92 19.92 32.53
C ILE A 33 -10.25 19.59 31.84
N GLY A 34 -11.39 19.93 32.46
CA GLY A 34 -12.73 19.78 31.90
C GLY A 34 -13.20 18.33 31.81
N VAL A 35 -12.79 17.47 32.74
CA VAL A 35 -13.15 16.04 32.76
C VAL A 35 -13.79 15.69 34.11
N THR A 36 -14.51 14.56 34.19
CA THR A 36 -15.04 14.05 35.47
C THR A 36 -13.99 13.17 36.16
N GLU A 37 -14.03 13.08 37.49
CA GLU A 37 -13.15 12.21 38.28
C GLU A 37 -13.24 10.74 37.84
N VAL A 38 -14.46 10.26 37.55
CA VAL A 38 -14.69 8.90 37.04
C VAL A 38 -13.91 8.66 35.75
N THR A 39 -13.95 9.62 34.82
CA THR A 39 -13.20 9.53 33.57
C THR A 39 -11.69 9.60 33.83
N TYR A 40 -11.23 10.47 34.74
CA TYR A 40 -9.82 10.57 35.12
C TYR A 40 -9.26 9.25 35.62
N TYR A 41 -9.93 8.59 36.58
CA TYR A 41 -9.46 7.29 37.10
C TYR A 41 -9.49 6.19 36.03
N ARG A 42 -10.50 6.19 35.15
CA ARG A 42 -10.54 5.27 33.99
C ARG A 42 -9.38 5.50 33.04
N TRP A 43 -9.07 6.76 32.72
CA TRP A 43 -7.95 7.12 31.85
C TRP A 43 -6.61 6.78 32.48
N ARG A 44 -6.43 7.05 33.78
CA ARG A 44 -5.21 6.71 34.51
C ARG A 44 -4.95 5.20 34.48
N ASN A 45 -5.98 4.37 34.65
CA ASN A 45 -5.85 2.92 34.56
C ASN A 45 -5.46 2.44 33.14
N ARG A 46 -5.97 3.12 32.10
CA ARG A 46 -5.75 2.69 30.70
C ARG A 46 -4.48 3.29 30.07
N TYR A 47 -4.10 4.50 30.44
CA TYR A 47 -3.08 5.31 29.77
C TYR A 47 -2.00 5.86 30.72
N GLY A 48 -2.11 5.67 32.04
CA GLY A 48 -1.17 6.26 33.01
C GLY A 48 0.26 5.71 32.93
N GLY A 49 0.45 4.53 32.34
CA GLY A 49 1.77 3.96 32.05
C GLY A 49 2.31 4.27 30.65
N LEU A 50 1.59 5.05 29.84
CA LEU A 50 2.00 5.37 28.48
C LEU A 50 2.95 6.57 28.48
N GLU A 51 4.12 6.41 27.86
CA GLU A 51 5.02 7.52 27.55
C GLU A 51 4.36 8.45 26.53
N SER A 52 4.61 9.77 26.62
CA SER A 52 4.05 10.76 25.71
C SER A 52 4.38 10.43 24.26
N ASP A 53 5.63 10.07 24.00
CA ASP A 53 6.19 9.88 22.66
C ASP A 53 5.59 8.63 22.01
N LEU A 54 5.37 7.57 22.79
CA LEU A 54 4.64 6.39 22.36
C LEU A 54 3.18 6.71 22.03
N ALA A 55 2.53 7.60 22.79
CA ALA A 55 1.18 8.05 22.49
C ALA A 55 1.12 8.86 21.18
N GLU A 56 2.13 9.68 20.89
CA GLU A 56 2.23 10.41 19.63
C GLU A 56 2.39 9.46 18.44
N TYR A 57 3.34 8.54 18.53
CA TYR A 57 3.60 7.54 17.49
C TYR A 57 2.35 6.68 17.19
N LEU A 58 1.61 6.27 18.23
CA LEU A 58 0.36 5.53 18.05
C LEU A 58 -0.69 6.35 17.31
N THR A 59 -0.85 7.64 17.62
CA THR A 59 -1.80 8.50 16.90
C THR A 59 -1.41 8.74 15.45
N GLU A 60 -0.12 8.88 15.16
CA GLU A 60 0.39 9.01 13.78
C GLU A 60 0.12 7.75 12.98
N LEU A 61 0.42 6.56 13.53
CA LEU A 61 0.10 5.28 12.91
C LEU A 61 -1.40 5.10 12.68
N GLU A 62 -2.26 5.47 13.64
CA GLU A 62 -3.71 5.42 13.46
C GLU A 62 -4.19 6.31 12.30
N SER A 63 -3.60 7.51 12.17
CA SER A 63 -3.90 8.44 11.09
C SER A 63 -3.48 7.86 9.73
N GLU A 64 -2.31 7.23 9.69
CA GLU A 64 -1.74 6.64 8.49
C GLU A 64 -2.54 5.40 8.06
N ILE A 65 -2.91 4.54 9.01
CA ILE A 65 -3.82 3.41 8.76
C ILE A 65 -5.14 3.91 8.19
N THR A 66 -5.69 5.00 8.71
CA THR A 66 -6.94 5.57 8.21
C THR A 66 -6.78 6.11 6.78
N ARG A 67 -5.67 6.81 6.51
CA ARG A 67 -5.33 7.32 5.17
C ARG A 67 -5.17 6.18 4.18
N LEU A 68 -4.38 5.17 4.51
CA LEU A 68 -4.14 4.00 3.67
C LEU A 68 -5.42 3.20 3.44
N ARG A 69 -6.27 3.03 4.45
CA ARG A 69 -7.57 2.36 4.28
C ARG A 69 -8.46 3.08 3.26
N ARG A 70 -8.49 4.42 3.28
CA ARG A 70 -9.24 5.20 2.28
C ARG A 70 -8.67 4.97 0.89
N GLN A 71 -7.35 5.14 0.72
CA GLN A 71 -6.69 4.93 -0.57
C GLN A 71 -6.90 3.51 -1.12
N VAL A 72 -6.79 2.48 -0.26
CA VAL A 72 -7.07 1.09 -0.66
C VAL A 72 -8.53 0.95 -1.07
N SER A 73 -9.47 1.55 -0.35
CA SER A 73 -10.89 1.48 -0.69
C SER A 73 -11.17 2.10 -2.07
N ASP A 74 -10.64 3.30 -2.31
CA ASP A 74 -10.80 4.01 -3.59
C ASP A 74 -10.20 3.19 -4.75
N LEU A 75 -8.96 2.70 -4.59
CA LEU A 75 -8.32 1.85 -5.60
C LEU A 75 -9.05 0.51 -5.80
N THR A 76 -9.65 -0.06 -4.74
CA THR A 76 -10.45 -1.28 -4.89
C THR A 76 -11.73 -1.03 -5.65
N LEU A 77 -12.39 0.13 -5.46
CA LEU A 77 -13.55 0.51 -6.23
C LEU A 77 -13.19 0.72 -7.70
N GLU A 78 -12.13 1.48 -7.99
CA GLU A 78 -11.63 1.68 -9.36
C GLU A 78 -11.29 0.33 -10.03
N LYS A 79 -10.63 -0.58 -9.31
CA LYS A 79 -10.34 -1.93 -9.80
C LYS A 79 -11.63 -2.68 -10.13
N LEU A 80 -12.67 -2.62 -9.29
CA LEU A 80 -13.94 -3.29 -9.56
C LEU A 80 -14.62 -2.73 -10.80
N ILE A 81 -14.66 -1.40 -10.95
CA ILE A 81 -15.20 -0.73 -12.14
C ILE A 81 -14.47 -1.19 -13.41
N LEU A 82 -13.13 -1.23 -13.36
CA LEU A 82 -12.32 -1.68 -14.50
C LEU A 82 -12.52 -3.16 -14.82
N VAL A 83 -12.65 -4.02 -13.80
CA VAL A 83 -12.94 -5.44 -14.01
C VAL A 83 -14.29 -5.59 -14.70
N GLU A 84 -15.35 -4.94 -14.19
CA GLU A 84 -16.69 -5.01 -14.77
C GLU A 84 -16.70 -4.57 -16.24
N ALA A 85 -16.12 -3.40 -16.51
CA ALA A 85 -16.01 -2.88 -17.88
C ALA A 85 -15.22 -3.82 -18.81
N THR A 86 -14.21 -4.53 -18.29
CA THR A 86 -13.41 -5.46 -19.11
C THR A 86 -14.00 -6.85 -19.24
N THR A 87 -14.84 -7.30 -18.30
CA THR A 87 -15.50 -8.61 -18.37
C THR A 87 -16.77 -8.57 -19.19
N GLU A 88 -17.61 -7.55 -18.98
CA GLU A 88 -18.90 -7.44 -19.65
C GLU A 88 -18.78 -6.93 -21.09
N ALA A 89 -17.96 -5.90 -21.32
CA ALA A 89 -18.00 -5.18 -22.59
C ALA A 89 -16.99 -5.68 -23.65
N LEU A 90 -15.95 -6.43 -23.25
CA LEU A 90 -14.90 -6.85 -24.19
C LEU A 90 -15.08 -8.28 -24.69
N ASN A 91 -15.08 -8.43 -26.02
CA ASN A 91 -14.96 -9.74 -26.67
C ASN A 91 -13.60 -10.40 -26.34
N PRO A 92 -13.51 -11.75 -26.29
CA PRO A 92 -12.29 -12.47 -25.91
C PRO A 92 -11.06 -12.15 -26.77
N GLU A 93 -11.24 -11.81 -28.05
CA GLU A 93 -10.15 -11.46 -28.97
C GLU A 93 -9.58 -10.08 -28.67
N LEU A 94 -10.45 -9.10 -28.43
CA LEU A 94 -10.03 -7.76 -28.01
C LEU A 94 -9.36 -7.81 -26.63
N ARG A 95 -9.90 -8.58 -25.69
CA ARG A 95 -9.25 -8.81 -24.38
C ARG A 95 -7.85 -9.40 -24.54
N ALA A 96 -7.65 -10.27 -25.54
CA ALA A 96 -6.36 -10.89 -25.80
C ALA A 96 -5.28 -9.91 -26.28
N THR A 97 -5.65 -8.89 -27.05
CA THR A 97 -4.72 -7.82 -27.46
C THR A 97 -4.33 -6.94 -26.27
N TYR A 98 -5.29 -6.59 -25.40
CA TYR A 98 -5.02 -5.86 -24.16
C TYR A 98 -4.10 -6.62 -23.21
N VAL A 99 -4.24 -7.95 -23.10
CA VAL A 99 -3.30 -8.79 -22.33
C VAL A 99 -1.87 -8.63 -22.82
N LEU A 100 -1.65 -8.63 -24.14
CA LEU A 100 -0.31 -8.44 -24.72
C LEU A 100 0.21 -7.03 -24.45
N ARG A 101 -0.64 -6.01 -24.59
CA ARG A 101 -0.29 -4.63 -24.28
C ARG A 101 0.09 -4.43 -22.82
N ALA A 102 -0.68 -5.01 -21.89
CA ALA A 102 -0.41 -4.94 -20.46
C ALA A 102 0.91 -5.64 -20.09
N LYS A 103 1.23 -6.79 -20.70
CA LYS A 103 2.54 -7.44 -20.54
C LYS A 103 3.68 -6.53 -20.98
N ALA A 104 3.56 -5.91 -22.15
CA ALA A 104 4.59 -5.04 -22.71
C ALA A 104 4.76 -3.73 -21.91
N ALA A 105 3.65 -3.11 -21.50
CA ALA A 105 3.66 -1.84 -20.79
C ALA A 105 4.16 -1.96 -19.34
N PHE A 106 3.73 -3.01 -18.62
CA PHE A 106 4.04 -3.18 -17.20
C PHE A 106 5.13 -4.22 -16.91
N GLY A 107 5.68 -4.89 -17.94
CA GLY A 107 6.68 -5.95 -17.76
C GLY A 107 6.17 -7.17 -16.98
N ILE A 108 4.85 -7.34 -16.87
CA ILE A 108 4.24 -8.42 -16.08
C ILE A 108 4.15 -9.74 -16.86
N SER A 109 4.12 -10.85 -16.13
CA SER A 109 3.92 -12.18 -16.73
C SER A 109 2.55 -12.30 -17.40
N GLU A 110 2.45 -13.15 -18.44
CA GLU A 110 1.18 -13.44 -19.11
C GLU A 110 0.11 -13.93 -18.14
N ARG A 111 0.51 -14.73 -17.15
CA ARG A 111 -0.38 -15.23 -16.10
C ARG A 111 -1.02 -14.07 -15.32
N ARG A 112 -0.21 -13.10 -14.90
CA ARG A 112 -0.67 -11.94 -14.14
C ARG A 112 -1.58 -11.04 -15.00
N ALA A 113 -1.20 -10.80 -16.25
CA ALA A 113 -2.00 -10.00 -17.18
C ALA A 113 -3.36 -10.65 -17.49
N CYS A 114 -3.38 -11.96 -17.77
CA CYS A 114 -4.60 -12.72 -17.98
C CYS A 114 -5.52 -12.67 -16.75
N GLN A 115 -4.97 -12.85 -15.55
CA GLN A 115 -5.73 -12.78 -14.31
C GLN A 115 -6.31 -11.38 -14.06
N ALA A 116 -5.54 -10.32 -14.34
CA ALA A 116 -5.97 -8.94 -14.12
C ALA A 116 -7.12 -8.52 -15.05
N LEU A 117 -7.13 -8.99 -16.30
CA LEU A 117 -8.13 -8.66 -17.31
C LEU A 117 -9.28 -9.67 -17.41
N GLY A 118 -9.29 -10.71 -16.57
CA GLY A 118 -10.34 -11.75 -16.59
C GLY A 118 -10.26 -12.72 -17.79
N GLN A 119 -9.13 -12.80 -18.50
CA GLN A 119 -8.94 -13.71 -19.62
C GLN A 119 -8.39 -15.06 -19.15
N HIS A 120 -9.06 -16.16 -19.49
CA HIS A 120 -8.49 -17.48 -19.21
C HIS A 120 -7.25 -17.75 -20.09
N ARG A 121 -6.17 -18.26 -19.50
CA ARG A 121 -4.89 -18.47 -20.21
C ARG A 121 -5.00 -19.43 -21.40
N SER A 122 -5.87 -20.44 -21.34
CA SER A 122 -6.08 -21.33 -22.50
C SER A 122 -6.74 -20.59 -23.66
N THR A 123 -7.71 -19.72 -23.38
CA THR A 123 -8.35 -18.85 -24.37
C THR A 123 -7.34 -17.88 -24.96
N GLN A 124 -6.51 -17.24 -24.13
CA GLN A 124 -5.41 -16.39 -24.59
C GLN A 124 -4.48 -17.12 -25.56
N ARG A 125 -4.05 -18.33 -25.21
CA ARG A 125 -3.14 -19.13 -26.03
C ARG A 125 -3.79 -19.60 -27.33
N LYS A 126 -5.05 -20.03 -27.30
CA LYS A 126 -5.81 -20.42 -28.49
C LYS A 126 -5.99 -19.26 -29.45
N ILE A 127 -6.40 -18.09 -28.94
CA ILE A 127 -6.55 -16.87 -29.75
C ILE A 127 -5.19 -16.45 -30.31
N ARG A 128 -4.13 -16.45 -29.50
CA ARG A 128 -2.78 -16.14 -29.98
C ARG A 128 -2.32 -17.10 -31.08
N ALA A 129 -2.55 -18.40 -30.91
CA ALA A 129 -2.22 -19.40 -31.92
C ALA A 129 -3.00 -19.15 -33.22
N ARG A 130 -4.30 -18.85 -33.14
CA ARG A 130 -5.12 -18.48 -34.31
C ARG A 130 -4.61 -17.22 -35.01
N LEU A 131 -4.35 -16.14 -34.27
CA LEU A 131 -3.79 -14.90 -34.82
C LEU A 131 -2.40 -15.09 -35.43
N SER A 132 -1.61 -16.04 -34.91
CA SER A 132 -0.32 -16.43 -35.51
C SER A 132 -0.48 -17.28 -36.78
N LEU A 133 -1.63 -17.93 -36.98
CA LEU A 133 -1.96 -18.68 -38.21
C LEU A 133 -2.61 -17.78 -39.28
N GLU A 134 -3.29 -16.72 -38.87
CA GLU A 134 -3.86 -15.68 -39.75
C GLU A 134 -2.84 -14.63 -40.18
N ALA A 135 -1.62 -14.67 -39.64
CA ALA A 135 -0.51 -13.88 -40.17
C ALA A 135 -0.28 -14.33 -41.63
N PRO A 136 -0.32 -13.41 -42.62
CA PRO A 136 -0.09 -13.79 -44.01
C PRO A 136 1.24 -14.55 -44.10
N PRO A 137 1.32 -15.65 -44.87
CA PRO A 137 2.60 -16.32 -45.06
C PRO A 137 3.56 -15.26 -45.55
N ALA A 138 4.71 -15.14 -44.89
CA ALA A 138 5.76 -14.21 -45.29
C ALA A 138 5.95 -14.36 -46.79
N THR A 139 5.37 -13.42 -47.55
CA THR A 139 5.56 -13.38 -48.99
C THR A 139 7.04 -13.10 -49.11
N GLN A 140 7.76 -14.05 -49.72
CA GLN A 140 9.18 -13.95 -49.97
C GLN A 140 9.46 -12.55 -50.53
N CYS A 141 10.03 -11.68 -49.69
CA CYS A 141 10.59 -10.45 -50.15
C CYS A 141 11.86 -10.83 -50.91
N HIS A 142 11.71 -10.98 -52.23
CA HIS A 142 12.85 -10.83 -53.13
C HIS A 142 13.47 -9.47 -52.80
N SER A 143 14.76 -9.52 -52.45
CA SER A 143 15.60 -8.37 -52.11
C SER A 143 15.42 -7.27 -53.15
N ALA A 144 14.74 -6.19 -52.76
CA ALA A 144 14.88 -4.90 -53.41
C ALA A 144 15.76 -4.04 -52.51
N ASP A 145 16.86 -3.58 -53.09
CA ASP A 145 17.90 -2.78 -52.48
C ASP A 145 17.35 -1.63 -51.63
N VAL A 146 17.73 -1.61 -50.36
CA VAL A 146 17.54 -0.45 -49.48
C VAL A 146 18.86 0.31 -49.44
N SER A 147 19.09 1.10 -50.48
CA SER A 147 20.00 2.24 -50.39
C SER A 147 19.16 3.52 -50.43
N SER A 148 19.37 4.36 -49.43
CA SER A 148 18.86 5.74 -49.26
C SER A 148 17.37 5.92 -48.92
N LEU A 149 17.06 6.07 -47.63
CA LEU A 149 16.31 7.23 -47.13
C LEU A 149 16.66 7.43 -45.64
N SER A 150 17.63 8.31 -45.39
CA SER A 150 17.91 8.84 -44.07
C SER A 150 16.82 9.84 -43.70
N THR A 151 16.00 9.49 -42.72
CA THR A 151 15.15 10.47 -42.04
C THR A 151 15.40 10.31 -40.55
N ASN A 152 16.10 11.30 -39.96
CA ASN A 152 16.47 11.30 -38.55
C ASN A 152 15.21 11.28 -37.66
N PRO A 153 15.21 10.56 -36.53
CA PRO A 153 14.13 10.61 -35.55
C PRO A 153 14.13 11.96 -34.79
N PRO A 154 12.96 12.51 -34.41
CA PRO A 154 12.92 13.70 -33.58
C PRO A 154 13.44 13.40 -32.17
N ASP A 155 14.30 14.31 -31.75
CA ASP A 155 15.07 14.38 -30.52
C ASP A 155 14.22 14.12 -29.25
N ARG A 156 14.41 12.97 -28.59
CA ARG A 156 13.82 12.70 -27.27
C ARG A 156 14.71 13.31 -26.20
N ARG A 157 14.43 14.55 -25.81
CA ARG A 157 15.00 15.12 -24.58
C ARG A 157 14.60 14.25 -23.38
N PRO A 158 15.54 13.80 -22.54
CA PRO A 158 15.20 13.04 -21.35
C PRO A 158 14.55 13.97 -20.31
N MET A 159 13.44 13.51 -19.73
CA MET A 159 12.81 14.17 -18.57
C MET A 159 13.80 14.23 -17.41
N PRO A 160 13.91 15.37 -16.68
CA PRO A 160 14.79 15.48 -15.54
C PRO A 160 14.27 14.57 -14.42
N ARG A 161 15.14 13.68 -13.94
CA ARG A 161 14.91 12.95 -12.69
C ARG A 161 15.32 13.89 -11.56
N ASP A 162 14.36 14.34 -10.77
CA ASP A 162 14.66 15.08 -9.54
C ASP A 162 15.44 14.17 -8.59
N SER A 163 16.74 14.43 -8.52
CA SER A 163 17.66 13.88 -7.55
C SER A 163 17.79 14.87 -6.40
N THR A 164 17.06 14.62 -5.32
CA THR A 164 17.35 15.11 -3.97
C THR A 164 16.90 13.97 -3.06
N ARG A 165 17.71 13.30 -2.23
CA ARG A 165 18.98 13.61 -1.59
C ARG A 165 19.59 12.28 -1.13
N ARG A 166 20.90 12.14 -1.29
CA ARG A 166 21.73 11.10 -0.68
C ARG A 166 22.02 11.54 0.76
N GLY A 167 21.92 10.64 1.75
CA GLY A 167 22.36 10.90 3.11
C GLY A 167 22.22 9.68 4.03
N ALA A 168 23.35 9.28 4.61
CA ALA A 168 23.56 8.28 5.66
C ALA A 168 23.50 6.79 5.26
N GLN A 169 24.71 6.27 5.06
CA GLN A 169 25.07 4.88 5.32
C GLN A 169 24.88 4.62 6.83
N ASP A 170 24.27 3.51 7.21
CA ASP A 170 24.68 2.80 8.42
C ASP A 170 24.52 1.30 8.20
N SER A 171 25.59 0.59 8.54
CA SER A 171 25.76 -0.84 8.37
C SER A 171 25.17 -1.54 9.59
N ALA A 172 24.17 -2.40 9.39
CA ALA A 172 23.78 -3.37 10.41
C ALA A 172 23.33 -4.67 9.76
N GLN A 173 24.06 -5.74 10.06
CA GLN A 173 23.79 -7.11 9.67
C GLN A 173 22.43 -7.55 10.23
N ALA A 174 21.48 -7.87 9.35
CA ALA A 174 20.24 -8.51 9.74
C ALA A 174 20.44 -10.03 9.79
N SER A 175 20.69 -10.56 10.99
CA SER A 175 20.56 -11.99 11.28
C SER A 175 19.13 -12.44 11.02
N VAL A 176 18.98 -13.52 10.26
CA VAL A 176 17.71 -14.22 10.05
C VAL A 176 17.19 -14.72 11.40
N PRO A 177 15.93 -14.46 11.79
CA PRO A 177 15.38 -15.04 13.01
C PRO A 177 15.09 -16.52 12.80
N THR A 178 15.75 -17.36 13.60
CA THR A 178 15.51 -18.81 13.70
C THR A 178 14.07 -19.10 14.14
N PRO A 179 13.40 -20.15 13.63
CA PRO A 179 12.06 -20.50 14.05
C PRO A 179 12.06 -20.92 15.53
N ILE A 180 11.19 -20.30 16.33
CA ILE A 180 10.95 -20.67 17.72
C ILE A 180 10.43 -22.11 17.75
N GLN A 181 11.22 -23.04 18.32
CA GLN A 181 10.75 -24.38 18.64
C GLN A 181 9.67 -24.30 19.73
N ALA A 182 8.51 -24.87 19.45
CA ALA A 182 7.43 -25.04 20.42
C ALA A 182 7.88 -25.98 21.54
N SER A 183 8.14 -25.43 22.73
CA SER A 183 8.38 -26.22 23.94
C SER A 183 7.08 -26.88 24.38
N ALA A 184 7.10 -28.21 24.44
CA ALA A 184 5.99 -29.02 24.96
C ALA A 184 5.76 -28.70 26.45
N ARG A 185 4.50 -28.40 26.79
CA ARG A 185 4.03 -28.20 28.17
C ARG A 185 3.93 -29.57 28.85
N PRO A 186 4.49 -29.79 30.06
CA PRO A 186 4.31 -31.06 30.77
C PRO A 186 2.88 -31.18 31.35
N PRO A 187 2.39 -32.40 31.59
CA PRO A 187 1.04 -32.62 32.08
C PRO A 187 0.92 -32.16 33.54
N VAL A 188 -0.19 -31.50 33.84
CA VAL A 188 -0.63 -31.16 35.20
C VAL A 188 -1.11 -32.46 35.85
N GLN A 189 -0.61 -32.73 37.06
CA GLN A 189 -1.06 -33.85 37.91
C GLN A 189 -2.49 -33.64 38.41
#